data_AF-A0A1H8VVM6-F1
#
_entry.id   AF-A0A1H8VVM6-F1
#
_cell.length_a   1.000
_cell.length_b   1.000
_cell.length_c   1.000
_cell.angle_alpha   90.00
_cell.angle_beta   90.00
_cell.angle_gamma   90.00
#
_symmetry.space_group_name_H-M   'P 1'
#
loop_
_entity.id
_entity.type
_entity.pdbx_description
1 polymer ?
#
loop_
_entity_poly.entity_id
_entity_poly.type
_entity_poly.pdbx_seq_one_letter_code
_entity_poly.pdbx_strand_id
1 'polypeptide(L)' 'MSGSESPTISFSKKVDEKGRLVIPKEHRQALTIEGREALVEFEAKKVTYLDTDDGGDA' A
#
# COMPACT_ATOMS: atom_id res chain seq x y z
N MET A 1 -11.78 -26.21 14.53
CA MET A 1 -10.70 -25.24 14.73
C MET A 1 -10.89 -24.16 13.68
N SER A 2 -11.63 -23.11 13.99
CA SER A 2 -11.94 -22.04 13.03
C SER A 2 -10.72 -21.14 12.91
N GLY A 3 -9.85 -21.44 11.94
CA GLY A 3 -8.71 -20.59 11.60
C GLY A 3 -9.24 -19.20 11.25
N SER A 4 -8.87 -18.22 12.06
CA SER A 4 -9.21 -16.81 11.82
C SER A 4 -8.32 -16.30 10.68
N GLU A 5 -8.62 -16.71 9.46
CA GLU A 5 -7.96 -16.16 8.28
C GLU A 5 -8.38 -14.69 8.16
N SER A 6 -7.50 -13.81 8.62
CA SER A 6 -7.68 -12.37 8.45
C SER A 6 -7.69 -12.07 6.95
N PRO A 7 -8.58 -11.16 6.48
CA PRO A 7 -8.68 -10.88 5.05
C PRO A 7 -7.35 -10.32 4.53
N THR A 8 -6.79 -10.98 3.51
CA THR A 8 -5.58 -10.53 2.82
C THR A 8 -5.96 -9.76 1.55
N ILE A 9 -5.41 -8.57 1.36
CA ILE A 9 -5.68 -7.72 0.19
C ILE A 9 -4.36 -7.38 -0.49
N SER A 10 -4.22 -7.78 -1.74
CA SER A 10 -3.07 -7.39 -2.58
C SER A 10 -3.38 -6.10 -3.32
N PHE A 11 -2.56 -5.07 -3.12
CA PHE A 11 -2.66 -3.80 -3.85
C PHE A 11 -1.27 -3.22 -4.12
N SER A 12 -1.16 -2.37 -5.14
CA SER A 12 0.07 -1.63 -5.45
C SER A 12 -0.14 -0.15 -5.16
N LYS A 13 0.84 0.49 -4.53
CA LYS A 13 0.78 1.92 -4.20
C LYS A 13 2.14 2.57 -4.37
N LYS A 14 2.15 3.81 -4.87
CA LYS A 14 3.35 4.66 -4.87
C LYS A 14 3.77 4.92 -3.42
N VAL A 15 5.05 4.68 -3.15
CA VAL A 15 5.71 5.17 -1.94
C VAL A 15 6.08 6.63 -2.18
N ASP A 16 5.75 7.50 -1.24
CA ASP A 16 6.10 8.92 -1.35
C ASP A 16 7.61 9.15 -1.16
N GLU A 17 8.07 10.37 -1.41
CA GLU A 17 9.49 10.75 -1.30
C GLU A 17 10.07 10.56 0.10
N LYS A 18 9.22 10.45 1.13
CA LYS A 18 9.61 10.23 2.52
C LYS A 18 9.58 8.74 2.91
N GLY A 19 9.37 7.85 1.94
CA GLY A 19 9.29 6.41 2.20
C GLY A 19 7.96 5.95 2.82
N ARG A 20 6.91 6.77 2.77
CA ARG A 20 5.60 6.44 3.38
C ARG A 20 4.65 5.86 2.35
N LEU A 21 3.83 4.90 2.79
CA LEU A 21 2.77 4.30 2.00
C LEU A 21 1.41 4.61 2.63
N VAL A 22 0.48 5.13 1.83
CA VAL A 22 -0.89 5.42 2.29
C VAL A 22 -1.84 4.32 1.82
N ILE A 23 -2.40 3.59 2.78
CA ILE A 23 -3.45 2.59 2.52
C ILE A 23 -4.76 3.33 2.17
N PRO A 24 -5.36 3.09 0.98
CA PRO A 24 -6.64 3.69 0.60
C PRO A 24 -7.76 3.39 1.60
N LYS A 25 -8.73 4.31 1.71
CA LYS A 25 -9.84 4.20 2.67
C LYS A 25 -10.61 2.88 2.53
N GLU A 26 -10.89 2.46 1.30
CA GLU A 26 -11.61 1.23 0.99
C GLU A 26 -10.91 -0.02 1.56
N HIS A 27 -9.58 -0.09 1.43
CA HIS A 27 -8.81 -1.21 1.97
C HIS A 27 -8.72 -1.14 3.49
N ARG A 28 -8.66 0.06 4.09
CA ARG A 28 -8.73 0.20 5.55
C ARG A 28 -10.06 -0.30 6.10
N GLN A 29 -11.16 -0.06 5.40
CA GLN A 29 -12.48 -0.56 5.78
C GLN A 29 -12.57 -2.08 5.66
N ALA A 30 -12.09 -2.63 4.55
CA ALA A 30 -12.06 -4.07 4.32
C ALA A 30 -11.17 -4.82 5.32
N LEU A 31 -10.04 -4.22 5.72
CA LEU A 31 -9.16 -4.72 6.79
C LEU A 31 -9.69 -4.39 8.20
N THR A 32 -10.81 -3.66 8.29
CA THR A 32 -11.44 -3.19 9.53
C THR A 32 -10.57 -2.26 10.39
N ILE A 33 -9.52 -1.64 9.85
CA ILE A 33 -8.56 -0.78 10.59
C ILE A 33 -8.93 0.72 10.56
N GLU A 34 -10.15 1.07 10.15
CA GLU A 34 -10.59 2.46 10.16
C GLU A 34 -10.68 3.00 11.60
N GLY A 35 -10.04 4.16 11.86
CA GLY A 35 -10.11 4.85 13.15
C GLY A 35 -9.29 4.24 14.28
N ARG A 36 -8.41 3.26 14.00
CA ARG A 36 -7.54 2.61 14.99
C ARG A 36 -6.13 2.38 14.46
N GLU A 37 -5.17 2.28 15.37
CA GLU A 37 -3.83 1.81 15.06
C GLU A 37 -3.86 0.29 14.83
N ALA A 38 -3.14 -0.16 13.80
CA ALA A 38 -3.03 -1.58 13.48
C ALA A 38 -1.64 -1.86 12.91
N LEU A 39 -1.09 -3.01 13.29
CA LEU A 39 0.07 -3.57 12.61
C LEU A 39 -0.43 -4.26 11.34
N VAL A 40 0.15 -3.90 10.20
CA VAL A 40 -0.17 -4.49 8.91
C VAL A 40 1.13 -5.03 8.33
N GLU A 41 1.13 -6.32 8.01
CA GLU A 41 2.23 -7.00 7.33
C GLU A 41 2.04 -6.89 5.82
N PHE A 42 3.12 -6.61 5.08
CA PHE A 42 3.11 -6.52 3.63
C PHE A 42 4.32 -7.24 3.06
N GLU A 43 4.16 -7.85 1.89
CA GLU A 43 5.27 -8.30 1.05
C GLU A 43 5.56 -7.23 -0.01
N ALA A 44 6.78 -6.69 -0.03
CA ALA A 44 7.16 -5.62 -0.95
C ALA A 44 7.92 -6.15 -2.16
N LYS A 45 7.45 -5.81 -3.37
CA LYS A 45 8.13 -6.08 -4.64
C LYS A 45 8.27 -4.79 -5.44
N LYS A 46 9.50 -4.39 -5.79
CA LYS A 46 9.75 -3.25 -6.68
C LYS A 46 9.25 -3.59 -8.09
N VAL A 47 8.29 -2.81 -8.60
CA VAL A 47 7.73 -2.99 -9.95
C VAL A 47 8.39 -2.04 -10.96
N THR A 48 8.47 -0.73 -10.66
CA THR A 48 9.09 0.29 -11.53
C THR A 48 9.39 1.57 -10.74
N TYR A 49 10.15 2.50 -11.33
CA TYR A 49 10.23 3.89 -10.87
C TYR A 49 9.13 4.72 -11.53
N LEU A 50 8.64 5.75 -10.84
CA LEU A 50 7.66 6.72 -11.36
C LEU A 50 8.30 8.09 -11.59
N ASP A 51 9.63 8.14 -11.50
CA ASP A 51 10.43 9.34 -11.63
C ASP A 51 10.92 9.39 -13.09
N THR A 52 9.95 9.53 -14.01
CA THR A 52 10.21 10.00 -15.36
C THR A 52 9.85 11.47 -15.37
N ASP A 53 10.83 12.32 -15.09
CA ASP A 53 10.77 13.68 -15.60
C ASP A 53 10.92 13.59 -17.13
N ASP A 54 9.84 13.94 -17.81
CA ASP A 54 9.83 14.49 -19.16
C ASP A 54 10.73 15.75 -19.21
N GLY A 55 12.04 15.57 -19.37
CA GLY A 55 12.94 16.59 -19.93
C GLY A 55 13.41 16.08 -21.28
N GLY A 56 12.83 16.45 -22.42
CA GLY A 56 12.63 17.81 -22.90
C GLY A 56 13.57 17.97 -24.11
N ASP A 57 13.00 18.12 -25.32
CA ASP A 57 13.72 18.42 -26.56
C ASP A 57 14.82 19.47 -26.36
N ALA A 58 16.07 19.13 -26.72
CA ALA A 58 17.08 20.00 -27.35
C ALA A 58 18.34 19.20 -27.71
#